data_AF-A0A9D7KN33-F1
#
_entry.id   AF-A0A9D7KN33-F1
#
_cell.length_a   1.000
_cell.length_b   1.000
_cell.length_c   1.000
_cell.angle_alpha   90.00
_cell.angle_beta   90.00
_cell.angle_gamma   90.00
#
_symmetry.space_group_name_H-M   'P 1'
#
loop_
_entity.id
_entity.type
_entity.pdbx_description
1 polymer ?
#
loop_
_entity_poly.entity_id
_entity_poly.type
_entity_poly.pdbx_seq_one_letter_code
_entity_poly.pdbx_strand_id
1 'polypeptide(L)'
;MPKVTVPVSDFILQLSGLSNSTNSSAPGYIEIIREMESNLLEGAVIFNPDEGKLFYKSSVFDSSYDLSVVSSMVAEISLIAGYFKFVVNDTILEKSPLGSVNAFKQHPLIFIEEPEAHLHPEVQVKLMEYFVKLANLGVKIIITTHSDYMLGKLSNILIANEIDPEKVGSYLLKMGEKGSVGDSQMMKATRDGIEDHIFLETADSLYREKLRIME
;
A
#
# COMPACT_ATOMS: atom_id res chain seq x y z
N MET A 1 -26.33 -8.69 7.97
CA MET A 1 -24.85 -8.83 7.90
C MET A 1 -24.27 -8.26 9.20
N PRO A 2 -23.16 -8.79 9.73
CA PRO A 2 -22.45 -8.15 10.84
C PRO A 2 -22.20 -6.68 10.50
N LYS A 3 -22.13 -5.79 11.49
CA LYS A 3 -21.75 -4.38 11.27
C LYS A 3 -20.27 -4.32 10.88
N VAL A 4 -19.96 -4.64 9.63
CA VAL A 4 -18.66 -4.39 9.03
C VAL A 4 -18.50 -2.87 8.93
N THR A 5 -17.28 -2.35 9.07
CA THR A 5 -17.02 -0.91 8.98
C THR A 5 -17.45 -0.39 7.59
N VAL A 6 -17.89 0.86 7.53
CA VAL A 6 -18.34 1.49 6.27
C VAL A 6 -17.32 1.34 5.14
N PRO A 7 -16.00 1.55 5.36
CA PRO A 7 -15.00 1.37 4.30
C PRO A 7 -14.93 -0.06 3.75
N VAL A 8 -15.06 -1.07 4.60
CA VAL A 8 -15.03 -2.47 4.18
C VAL A 8 -16.33 -2.86 3.48
N SER A 9 -17.48 -2.34 3.94
CA SER A 9 -18.75 -2.51 3.24
C SER A 9 -18.72 -1.87 1.86
N ASP A 10 -18.20 -0.65 1.74
CA ASP A 10 -18.06 0.07 0.47
C ASP A 10 -17.10 -0.67 -0.46
N PHE A 11 -15.99 -1.19 0.05
CA PHE A 11 -15.08 -2.04 -0.73
C PHE A 11 -15.78 -3.29 -1.29
N ILE A 12 -16.53 -4.02 -0.46
CA ILE A 12 -17.26 -5.21 -0.90
C ILE A 12 -18.34 -4.85 -1.93
N LEU A 13 -19.06 -3.75 -1.72
CA LEU A 13 -20.08 -3.26 -2.66
C LEU A 13 -19.44 -2.84 -3.99
N GLN A 14 -18.30 -2.15 -3.95
CA GLN A 14 -17.53 -1.80 -5.14
C GLN A 14 -17.10 -3.06 -5.88
N LEU A 15 -16.50 -4.03 -5.19
CA LEU A 15 -16.15 -5.34 -5.77
C LEU A 15 -17.34 -5.98 -6.48
N SER A 16 -18.53 -6.03 -5.85
CA SER A 16 -19.73 -6.63 -6.45
C SER A 16 -20.20 -5.97 -7.75
N GLY A 17 -19.82 -4.71 -7.99
CA GLY A 17 -20.20 -3.94 -9.19
C GLY A 17 -19.18 -4.03 -10.32
N LEU A 18 -18.03 -4.68 -10.11
CA LEU A 18 -16.92 -4.70 -11.07
C LEU A 18 -17.14 -5.76 -12.14
N SER A 19 -16.88 -5.38 -13.39
CA SER A 19 -16.79 -6.31 -14.52
C SER A 19 -15.33 -6.58 -14.85
N ASN A 20 -15.01 -7.75 -15.40
CA ASN A 20 -13.64 -8.16 -15.78
C ASN A 20 -12.96 -7.30 -16.87
N SER A 21 -13.48 -6.11 -17.20
CA SER A 21 -12.98 -5.29 -18.29
C SER A 21 -11.69 -4.55 -17.92
N THR A 22 -10.56 -5.20 -18.12
CA THR A 22 -9.20 -4.61 -17.99
C THR A 22 -8.79 -3.77 -19.21
N ASN A 23 -9.74 -3.36 -20.07
CA ASN A 23 -9.46 -2.93 -21.44
C ASN A 23 -9.28 -1.42 -21.64
N SER A 24 -9.15 -0.59 -20.60
CA SER A 24 -9.20 0.87 -20.81
C SER A 24 -8.24 1.71 -19.96
N SER A 25 -7.22 1.13 -19.33
CA SER A 25 -6.38 1.88 -18.40
C SER A 25 -5.15 2.53 -19.02
N ALA A 26 -4.61 3.55 -18.33
CA ALA A 26 -3.30 4.10 -18.65
C ALA A 26 -2.25 2.96 -18.61
N PRO A 27 -1.46 2.75 -19.68
CA PRO A 27 -0.58 1.58 -19.80
C PRO A 27 0.35 1.38 -18.60
N GLY A 28 0.93 2.47 -18.09
CA GLY A 28 1.85 2.42 -16.95
C GLY A 28 1.20 2.06 -15.61
N TYR A 29 -0.09 2.36 -15.41
CA TYR A 29 -0.78 1.99 -14.17
C TYR A 29 -0.99 0.47 -14.08
N ILE A 30 -1.51 -0.14 -15.14
CA ILE A 30 -1.70 -1.60 -15.20
C ILE A 30 -0.35 -2.32 -15.04
N GLU A 31 0.71 -1.79 -15.68
CA GLU A 31 2.03 -2.38 -15.61
C GLU A 31 2.55 -2.44 -14.17
N ILE A 32 2.45 -1.34 -13.41
CA ILE A 32 2.83 -1.31 -11.99
C ILE A 32 2.05 -2.35 -11.17
N ILE A 33 0.74 -2.50 -11.40
CA ILE A 33 -0.07 -3.49 -10.68
C ILE A 33 0.33 -4.92 -11.06
N ARG A 34 0.61 -5.19 -12.34
CA ARG A 34 1.12 -6.50 -12.78
C ARG A 34 2.49 -6.81 -12.20
N GLU A 35 3.38 -5.81 -12.14
CA GLU A 35 4.67 -5.95 -11.46
C GLU A 35 4.48 -6.26 -9.98
N MET A 36 3.56 -5.57 -9.29
CA MET A 36 3.23 -5.81 -7.88
C MET A 36 2.76 -7.25 -7.66
N GLU A 37 1.82 -7.74 -8.47
CA GLU A 37 1.34 -9.12 -8.42
C GLU A 37 2.47 -10.13 -8.68
N SER A 38 3.30 -9.90 -9.70
CA SER A 38 4.42 -10.77 -10.03
C SER A 38 5.49 -10.82 -8.93
N ASN A 39 5.89 -9.66 -8.39
CA ASN A 39 7.05 -9.55 -7.52
C ASN A 39 6.74 -9.71 -6.03
N LEU A 40 5.47 -9.54 -5.62
CA LEU A 40 5.03 -9.72 -4.23
C LEU A 40 4.21 -10.98 -4.01
N LEU A 41 3.44 -11.43 -5.02
CA LEU A 41 2.56 -12.59 -4.89
C LEU A 41 3.03 -13.81 -5.69
N GLU A 42 3.98 -13.65 -6.62
CA GLU A 42 4.33 -14.69 -7.61
C GLU A 42 3.07 -15.28 -8.26
N GLY A 43 2.14 -14.41 -8.66
CA GLY A 43 0.82 -14.82 -9.12
C GLY A 43 0.00 -13.63 -9.60
N ALA A 44 -1.32 -13.76 -9.53
CA ALA A 44 -2.26 -12.72 -9.89
C ALA A 44 -3.51 -12.78 -9.03
N VAL A 45 -4.13 -11.63 -8.79
CA VAL A 45 -5.46 -11.54 -8.17
C VAL A 45 -6.51 -11.57 -9.26
N ILE A 46 -7.48 -12.46 -9.12
CA ILE A 46 -8.62 -12.58 -10.03
C ILE A 46 -9.90 -12.29 -9.26
N PHE A 47 -10.85 -11.63 -9.92
CA PHE A 47 -12.18 -11.40 -9.36
C PHE A 47 -13.16 -12.36 -10.03
N ASN A 48 -13.97 -13.05 -9.22
CA ASN A 48 -15.09 -13.85 -9.69
C ASN A 48 -16.40 -13.06 -9.48
N PRO A 49 -17.01 -12.51 -10.55
CA PRO A 49 -18.26 -11.75 -10.45
C PRO A 49 -19.44 -12.58 -9.95
N ASP A 50 -19.48 -13.88 -10.25
CA ASP A 50 -20.59 -14.76 -9.87
C ASP A 50 -20.63 -14.99 -8.35
N GLU A 51 -19.45 -15.01 -7.72
CA GLU A 51 -19.30 -15.18 -6.28
C GLU A 51 -19.11 -13.86 -5.52
N GLY A 52 -18.81 -12.75 -6.22
CA GLY A 52 -18.49 -11.46 -5.62
C GLY A 52 -17.20 -11.50 -4.79
N LYS A 53 -16.23 -12.35 -5.17
CA LYS A 53 -15.03 -12.63 -4.38
C LYS A 53 -13.74 -12.49 -5.18
N LEU A 54 -12.67 -12.14 -4.47
CA LEU A 54 -11.30 -12.20 -4.96
C LEU A 54 -10.71 -13.58 -4.71
N PHE A 55 -9.90 -14.05 -5.66
CA PHE A 55 -9.10 -15.26 -5.56
C PHE A 55 -7.65 -14.93 -5.91
N TYR A 56 -6.73 -15.66 -5.31
CA TYR A 56 -5.33 -15.64 -5.68
C TYR A 56 -5.04 -16.79 -6.66
N LYS A 57 -4.52 -16.47 -7.83
CA LYS A 57 -3.99 -17.45 -8.79
C LYS A 57 -2.47 -17.51 -8.66
N SER A 58 -1.95 -18.64 -8.20
CA SER A 58 -0.50 -18.87 -8.11
C SER A 58 0.09 -19.13 -9.49
N SER A 59 1.22 -18.48 -9.81
CA SER A 59 1.98 -18.78 -11.03
C SER A 59 2.74 -20.11 -10.91
N VAL A 60 3.07 -20.53 -9.69
CA VAL A 60 3.86 -21.75 -9.41
C VAL A 60 3.02 -23.01 -9.53
N PHE A 61 1.81 -22.99 -8.97
CA PHE A 61 0.91 -24.17 -8.95
C PHE A 61 -0.17 -24.14 -10.04
N ASP A 62 -0.20 -23.09 -10.87
CA ASP A 62 -1.23 -22.80 -11.89
C ASP A 62 -2.68 -23.07 -11.42
N SER A 63 -2.93 -22.77 -10.14
CA SER A 63 -4.18 -23.05 -9.44
C SER A 63 -4.66 -21.80 -8.72
N SER A 64 -5.99 -21.68 -8.62
CA SER A 64 -6.65 -20.55 -7.95
C SER A 64 -7.15 -20.95 -6.57
N TYR A 65 -6.97 -20.06 -5.60
CA TYR A 65 -7.28 -20.26 -4.19
C TYR A 65 -8.13 -19.10 -3.67
N ASP A 66 -9.14 -19.41 -2.87
CA ASP A 66 -9.92 -18.40 -2.12
C ASP A 66 -8.98 -17.73 -1.10
N LEU A 67 -9.10 -16.41 -0.91
CA LEU A 67 -8.22 -15.67 0.01
C LEU A 67 -8.35 -16.14 1.47
N SER A 68 -9.43 -16.83 1.83
CA SER A 68 -9.62 -17.44 3.15
C SER A 68 -8.73 -18.64 3.43
N VAL A 69 -8.11 -19.25 2.40
CA VAL A 69 -7.29 -20.47 2.54
C VAL A 69 -5.82 -20.28 2.19
N VAL A 70 -5.42 -19.08 1.80
CA VAL A 70 -4.01 -18.73 1.53
C VAL A 70 -3.32 -18.22 2.80
N SER A 71 -1.99 -18.13 2.79
CA SER A 71 -1.24 -17.52 3.88
C SER A 71 -1.63 -16.05 4.06
N SER A 72 -1.60 -15.55 5.30
CA SER A 72 -1.97 -14.16 5.62
C SER A 72 -1.24 -13.13 4.74
N MET A 73 0.07 -13.27 4.52
CA MET A 73 0.83 -12.38 3.64
C MET A 73 0.26 -12.30 2.22
N VAL A 74 -0.09 -13.44 1.63
CA VAL A 74 -0.71 -13.51 0.29
C VAL A 74 -2.10 -12.88 0.32
N ALA A 75 -2.89 -13.11 1.37
CA ALA A 75 -4.22 -12.51 1.50
C ALA A 75 -4.14 -10.97 1.57
N GLU A 76 -3.28 -10.42 2.43
CA GLU A 76 -3.12 -8.96 2.61
C GLU A 76 -2.66 -8.28 1.31
N ILE A 77 -1.60 -8.79 0.68
CA ILE A 77 -1.11 -8.23 -0.59
C ILE A 77 -2.15 -8.42 -1.70
N SER A 78 -2.90 -9.53 -1.72
CA SER A 78 -3.96 -9.74 -2.72
C SER A 78 -5.11 -8.75 -2.55
N LEU A 79 -5.45 -8.35 -1.32
CA LEU A 79 -6.45 -7.31 -1.07
C LEU A 79 -5.96 -5.95 -1.56
N ILE A 80 -4.71 -5.57 -1.25
CA ILE A 80 -4.11 -4.32 -1.72
C ILE A 80 -4.04 -4.29 -3.25
N ALA A 81 -3.45 -5.32 -3.86
CA ALA A 81 -3.34 -5.43 -5.32
C ALA A 81 -4.71 -5.46 -6.00
N GLY A 82 -5.67 -6.22 -5.43
CA GLY A 82 -7.04 -6.29 -5.92
C GLY A 82 -7.77 -4.94 -5.82
N TYR A 83 -7.58 -4.19 -4.74
CA TYR A 83 -8.14 -2.84 -4.59
C TYR A 83 -7.64 -1.92 -5.70
N PHE A 84 -6.33 -1.89 -5.95
CA PHE A 84 -5.79 -1.09 -7.04
C PHE A 84 -6.28 -1.58 -8.41
N LYS A 85 -6.24 -2.89 -8.64
CA LYS A 85 -6.56 -3.52 -9.92
C LYS A 85 -8.01 -3.35 -10.33
N PHE A 86 -8.94 -3.49 -9.40
CA PHE A 86 -10.36 -3.55 -9.71
C PHE A 86 -11.08 -2.26 -9.28
N VAL A 87 -10.79 -1.70 -8.11
CA VAL A 87 -11.55 -0.55 -7.58
C VAL A 87 -10.98 0.78 -8.09
N VAL A 88 -9.68 0.98 -7.92
CA VAL A 88 -9.03 2.25 -8.27
C VAL A 88 -8.94 2.39 -9.79
N ASN A 89 -8.62 1.30 -10.49
CA ASN A 89 -8.62 1.26 -11.95
C ASN A 89 -9.93 1.79 -12.55
N ASP A 90 -11.08 1.34 -12.05
CA ASP A 90 -12.39 1.76 -12.57
C ASP A 90 -12.72 3.22 -12.22
N THR A 91 -12.15 3.74 -11.12
CA THR A 91 -12.30 5.13 -10.69
C THR A 91 -11.47 6.11 -11.54
N ILE A 92 -10.33 5.66 -12.09
CA ILE A 92 -9.41 6.48 -12.89
C ILE A 92 -9.94 6.72 -14.31
N LEU A 93 -10.83 5.86 -14.82
CA LEU A 93 -11.11 5.76 -16.25
C LEU A 93 -12.48 6.28 -16.63
N GLU A 94 -12.51 7.46 -17.25
CA GLU A 94 -13.59 7.80 -18.17
C GLU A 94 -13.09 7.66 -19.61
N LYS A 95 -13.85 6.96 -20.45
CA LYS A 95 -13.60 6.86 -21.88
C LYS A 95 -13.65 8.27 -22.47
N SER A 96 -12.50 8.84 -22.78
CA SER A 96 -12.45 10.05 -23.61
C SER A 96 -13.06 9.71 -24.98
N PRO A 97 -14.05 10.45 -25.49
CA PRO A 97 -14.69 10.15 -26.78
C PRO A 97 -13.72 10.21 -27.98
N LEU A 98 -12.48 10.67 -27.76
CA LEU A 98 -11.44 10.87 -28.77
C LEU A 98 -10.13 10.12 -28.49
N GLY A 99 -10.15 9.02 -27.72
CA GLY A 99 -9.07 8.02 -27.67
C GLY A 99 -7.73 8.44 -27.06
N SER A 100 -7.60 9.68 -26.56
CA SER A 100 -6.39 10.14 -25.87
C SER A 100 -6.55 9.95 -24.36
N VAL A 101 -5.88 8.93 -23.81
CA VAL A 101 -5.86 8.59 -22.38
C VAL A 101 -4.56 9.13 -21.78
N ASN A 102 -4.56 10.35 -21.24
CA ASN A 102 -3.33 10.96 -20.70
C ASN A 102 -3.51 11.74 -19.40
N ALA A 103 -4.67 11.68 -18.73
CA ALA A 103 -4.86 12.39 -17.47
C ALA A 103 -5.82 11.65 -16.53
N PHE A 104 -5.45 11.58 -15.25
CA PHE A 104 -6.35 11.19 -14.17
C PHE A 104 -7.53 12.17 -14.13
N LYS A 105 -8.77 11.67 -14.22
CA LYS A 105 -9.97 12.52 -14.07
C LYS A 105 -9.99 13.22 -12.70
N GLN A 106 -9.55 12.48 -11.68
CA GLN A 106 -9.28 12.95 -10.32
C GLN A 106 -8.10 12.14 -9.78
N HIS A 107 -7.26 12.74 -8.94
CA HIS A 107 -6.22 12.02 -8.21
C HIS A 107 -6.89 11.16 -7.13
N PRO A 108 -6.95 9.81 -7.27
CA PRO A 108 -7.63 8.97 -6.29
C PRO A 108 -6.92 9.11 -4.94
N LEU A 109 -7.71 9.32 -3.87
CA LEU A 109 -7.22 9.37 -2.50
C LEU A 109 -7.54 8.06 -1.80
N ILE A 110 -6.51 7.37 -1.36
CA ILE A 110 -6.59 6.02 -0.79
C ILE A 110 -6.01 6.05 0.61
N PHE A 111 -6.75 5.48 1.56
CA PHE A 111 -6.30 5.30 2.93
C PHE A 111 -6.01 3.81 3.14
N ILE A 112 -4.83 3.48 3.66
CA ILE A 112 -4.44 2.10 3.98
C ILE A 112 -3.93 2.09 5.41
N GLU A 113 -4.60 1.32 6.26
CA GLU A 113 -4.17 1.14 7.65
C GLU A 113 -3.17 -0.02 7.72
N GLU A 114 -2.03 0.20 8.36
CA GLU A 114 -1.01 -0.82 8.66
C GLU A 114 -0.76 -1.82 7.51
N PRO A 115 -0.38 -1.34 6.31
CA PRO A 115 -0.16 -2.22 5.15
C PRO A 115 0.94 -3.27 5.38
N GLU A 116 1.77 -3.10 6.41
CA GLU A 116 2.81 -4.05 6.83
C GLU A 116 2.29 -5.25 7.64
N ALA A 117 1.04 -5.24 8.08
CA ALA A 117 0.51 -6.27 8.97
C ALA A 117 0.68 -7.66 8.34
N HIS A 118 1.28 -8.59 9.08
CA HIS A 118 1.58 -9.96 8.64
C HIS A 118 2.52 -10.07 7.41
N LEU A 119 3.22 -9.00 7.02
CA LEU A 119 4.18 -9.03 5.92
C LEU A 119 5.61 -9.26 6.41
N HIS A 120 6.38 -10.03 5.63
CA HIS A 120 7.82 -10.12 5.81
C HIS A 120 8.49 -8.75 5.54
N PRO A 121 9.54 -8.34 6.27
CA PRO A 121 10.22 -7.06 6.07
C PRO A 121 10.60 -6.75 4.62
N GLU A 122 11.08 -7.75 3.88
CA GLU A 122 11.43 -7.60 2.46
C GLU A 122 10.22 -7.20 1.60
N VAL A 123 9.03 -7.72 1.91
CA VAL A 123 7.79 -7.39 1.19
C VAL A 123 7.32 -5.99 1.56
N GLN A 124 7.49 -5.56 2.82
CA GLN A 124 7.18 -4.20 3.27
C GLN A 124 8.01 -3.15 2.50
N VAL A 125 9.30 -3.41 2.31
CA VAL A 125 10.21 -2.57 1.53
C VAL A 125 9.74 -2.47 0.08
N LYS A 126 9.48 -3.60 -0.58
CA LYS A 126 8.99 -3.59 -1.97
C LYS A 126 7.62 -2.93 -2.10
N LEU A 127 6.72 -3.14 -1.13
CA LEU A 127 5.39 -2.52 -1.13
C LEU A 127 5.48 -0.99 -1.10
N MET A 128 6.42 -0.44 -0.33
CA MET A 128 6.69 1.01 -0.33
C MET A 128 7.16 1.52 -1.71
N GLU A 129 7.99 0.75 -2.44
CA GLU A 129 8.38 1.11 -3.82
C GLU A 129 7.16 1.24 -4.74
N TYR A 130 6.22 0.30 -4.63
CA TYR A 130 5.00 0.36 -5.42
C TYR A 130 4.09 1.51 -5.03
N PHE A 131 3.97 1.84 -3.74
CA PHE A 131 3.24 3.04 -3.32
C PHE A 131 3.85 4.32 -3.91
N VAL A 132 5.18 4.44 -3.92
CA VAL A 132 5.87 5.58 -4.56
C VAL A 132 5.64 5.61 -6.07
N LYS A 133 5.74 4.47 -6.76
CA LYS A 133 5.44 4.36 -8.20
C LYS A 133 4.02 4.84 -8.51
N LEU A 134 3.04 4.41 -7.72
CA LEU A 134 1.64 4.83 -7.85
C LEU A 134 1.47 6.33 -7.52
N ALA A 135 2.17 6.83 -6.49
CA ALA A 135 2.15 8.25 -6.13
C ALA A 135 2.72 9.16 -7.22
N ASN A 136 3.76 8.71 -7.91
CA ASN A 136 4.33 9.42 -9.05
C ASN A 136 3.40 9.45 -10.27
N LEU A 137 2.50 8.46 -10.41
CA LEU A 137 1.40 8.55 -11.37
C LEU A 137 0.29 9.52 -10.92
N GLY A 138 0.28 9.96 -9.66
CA GLY A 138 -0.71 10.89 -9.14
C GLY A 138 -1.80 10.23 -8.29
N VAL A 139 -1.59 8.98 -7.85
CA VAL A 139 -2.42 8.39 -6.78
C VAL A 139 -2.02 9.01 -5.44
N LYS A 140 -2.96 9.54 -4.68
CA LYS A 140 -2.69 10.03 -3.32
C LYS A 140 -2.90 8.89 -2.34
N ILE A 141 -1.83 8.46 -1.66
CA ILE A 141 -1.87 7.36 -0.72
C ILE A 141 -1.57 7.90 0.67
N ILE A 142 -2.46 7.65 1.62
CA ILE A 142 -2.28 7.93 3.04
C ILE A 142 -2.18 6.58 3.73
N ILE A 143 -1.04 6.35 4.40
CA ILE A 143 -0.79 5.12 5.15
C ILE A 143 -0.61 5.45 6.63
N THR A 144 -1.11 4.57 7.49
CA THR A 144 -0.61 4.49 8.88
C THR A 144 0.38 3.33 8.92
N THR A 145 1.49 3.51 9.63
CA THR A 145 2.50 2.45 9.74
C THR A 145 3.27 2.57 11.05
N HIS A 146 3.64 1.42 11.58
CA HIS A 146 4.60 1.20 12.66
C HIS A 146 5.90 0.57 12.13
N SER A 147 6.05 0.44 10.81
CA SER A 147 7.20 -0.23 10.20
C SER A 147 8.38 0.72 9.96
N ASP A 148 9.47 0.47 10.70
CA ASP A 148 10.78 1.07 10.45
C ASP A 148 11.29 0.73 9.04
N TYR A 149 10.96 -0.44 8.51
CA TYR A 149 11.38 -0.87 7.16
C TYR A 149 10.71 -0.05 6.07
N MET A 150 9.41 0.24 6.21
CA MET A 150 8.67 1.06 5.24
C MET A 150 9.18 2.51 5.27
N LEU A 151 9.36 3.08 6.46
CA LEU A 151 9.91 4.42 6.63
C LEU A 151 11.34 4.53 6.11
N GLY A 152 12.21 3.57 6.46
CA GLY A 152 13.59 3.52 6.00
C GLY A 152 13.67 3.39 4.48
N LYS A 153 12.78 2.60 3.86
CA LYS A 153 12.71 2.52 2.40
C LYS A 153 12.25 3.85 1.77
N LEU A 154 11.23 4.49 2.33
CA LEU A 154 10.79 5.82 1.85
C LEU A 154 11.92 6.86 1.96
N SER A 155 12.67 6.85 3.07
CA SER A 155 13.85 7.68 3.28
C SER A 155 14.91 7.44 2.18
N ASN A 156 15.23 6.18 1.89
CA ASN A 156 16.18 5.83 0.82
C ASN A 156 15.71 6.30 -0.57
N ILE A 157 14.41 6.20 -0.87
CA ILE A 157 13.83 6.68 -2.13
C ILE A 157 13.93 8.21 -2.26
N LEU A 158 13.72 8.95 -1.17
CA LEU A 158 13.89 10.40 -1.13
C LEU A 158 15.34 10.80 -1.40
N ILE A 159 16.30 10.12 -0.75
CA ILE A 159 17.75 10.32 -0.96
C ILE A 159 18.14 10.00 -2.41
N ALA A 160 17.56 8.95 -3.00
CA ALA A 160 17.76 8.58 -4.40
C ALA A 160 17.09 9.56 -5.39
N ASN A 161 16.34 10.56 -4.90
CA ASN A 161 15.61 11.55 -5.70
C ASN A 161 14.59 10.90 -6.67
N GLU A 162 14.00 9.78 -6.26
CA GLU A 162 12.95 9.05 -7.01
C GLU A 162 11.54 9.61 -6.75
N ILE A 163 11.38 10.42 -5.70
CA ILE A 163 10.17 11.18 -5.41
C ILE A 163 10.53 12.57 -4.89
N ASP A 164 9.75 13.57 -5.28
CA ASP A 164 9.90 14.93 -4.78
C ASP A 164 9.47 14.98 -3.29
N PRO A 165 10.32 15.49 -2.37
CA PRO A 165 9.95 15.66 -0.97
C PRO A 165 8.65 16.46 -0.75
N GLU A 166 8.30 17.39 -1.65
CA GLU A 166 7.03 18.14 -1.55
C GLU A 166 5.79 17.26 -1.76
N LYS A 167 5.94 16.08 -2.38
CA LYS A 167 4.88 15.10 -2.54
C LYS A 167 4.74 14.15 -1.35
N VAL A 168 5.66 14.21 -0.38
CA VAL A 168 5.71 13.30 0.75
C VAL A 168 5.41 14.05 2.05
N GLY A 169 4.28 13.71 2.68
CA GLY A 169 3.98 14.10 4.05
C GLY A 169 4.27 12.94 4.99
N SER A 170 5.00 13.19 6.07
CA SER A 170 5.24 12.22 7.14
C SER A 170 5.04 12.90 8.49
N TYR A 171 4.34 12.20 9.40
CA TYR A 171 3.81 12.76 10.62
C TYR A 171 3.97 11.74 11.74
N LEU A 172 4.63 12.12 12.83
CA LEU A 172 4.69 11.30 14.03
C LEU A 172 3.43 11.53 14.85
N LEU A 173 2.64 10.49 15.10
CA LEU A 173 1.55 10.56 16.07
C LEU A 173 2.09 10.32 17.48
N LYS A 174 1.95 11.31 18.36
CA LYS A 174 2.36 11.22 19.77
C LYS A 174 1.21 11.55 20.72
N MET A 175 1.19 10.94 21.90
CA MET A 175 0.21 11.26 22.92
C MET A 175 0.53 12.63 23.55
N GLY A 176 -0.38 13.58 23.43
CA GLY A 176 -0.33 14.86 24.14
C GLY A 176 -1.32 14.92 25.31
N GLU A 177 -1.35 16.03 26.04
CA GLU A 177 -2.21 16.20 27.23
C GLU A 177 -3.72 16.05 26.95
N LYS A 178 -4.16 16.32 25.71
CA LYS A 178 -5.57 16.24 25.27
C LYS A 178 -5.85 15.09 24.31
N GLY A 179 -4.92 14.14 24.16
CA GLY A 179 -4.99 13.03 23.20
C GLY A 179 -3.88 13.08 22.16
N SER A 180 -3.98 12.24 21.14
CA SER A 180 -2.96 12.11 20.09
C SER A 180 -2.84 13.37 19.23
N VAL A 181 -1.61 13.85 19.05
CA VAL A 181 -1.27 14.99 18.19
C VAL A 181 -0.26 14.55 17.12
N GLY A 182 -0.43 15.03 15.89
CA GLY A 182 0.51 14.80 14.80
C GLY A 182 1.62 15.85 14.82
N ASP A 183 2.87 15.40 14.97
CA ASP A 183 4.06 16.24 14.86
C ASP A 183 4.61 16.13 13.42
N SER A 184 4.46 17.22 12.67
CA SER A 184 4.93 17.33 11.28
C SER A 184 6.39 17.76 11.15
N GLN A 185 7.02 18.18 12.26
CA GLN A 185 8.42 18.63 12.24
C GLN A 185 9.38 17.48 12.50
N MET A 186 9.00 16.55 13.36
CA MET A 186 9.87 15.44 13.77
C MET A 186 10.17 14.40 12.69
N MET A 187 9.35 14.29 11.64
CA MET A 187 9.54 13.31 10.57
C MET A 187 9.42 13.93 9.19
N LYS A 188 9.80 15.20 9.04
CA LYS A 188 9.66 15.90 7.77
C LYS A 188 10.48 15.20 6.68
N ALA A 189 9.83 14.87 5.56
CA ALA A 189 10.52 14.38 4.38
C ALA A 189 11.39 15.49 3.76
N THR A 190 12.67 15.19 3.57
CA THR A 190 13.63 16.07 2.92
C THR A 190 14.40 15.33 1.84
N ARG A 191 15.27 16.02 1.11
CA ARG A 191 16.19 15.38 0.15
C ARG A 191 17.25 14.51 0.82
N ASP A 192 17.50 14.72 2.11
CA ASP A 192 18.43 13.92 2.90
C ASP A 192 17.73 12.73 3.57
N GLY A 193 16.44 12.51 3.28
CA GLY A 193 15.62 11.45 3.84
C GLY A 193 14.66 11.93 4.93
N ILE A 194 14.23 10.98 5.75
CA ILE A 194 13.39 11.18 6.94
C ILE A 194 14.24 10.82 8.16
N GLU A 195 14.34 11.72 9.13
CA GLU A 195 15.02 11.44 10.41
C GLU A 195 14.24 10.38 11.21
N ASP A 196 14.95 9.36 11.69
CA ASP A 196 14.39 8.17 12.34
C ASP A 196 14.79 8.03 13.82
N HIS A 197 15.33 9.11 14.42
CA HIS A 197 15.87 9.14 15.78
C HIS A 197 14.90 8.59 16.85
N ILE A 198 13.59 8.70 16.62
CA ILE A 198 12.54 8.24 17.54
C ILE A 198 12.54 6.72 17.71
N PHE A 199 12.88 5.95 16.67
CA PHE A 199 12.85 4.49 16.72
C PHE A 199 14.15 3.90 17.33
N LEU A 200 15.25 4.64 17.23
CA LEU A 200 16.54 4.26 17.81
C LEU A 200 16.52 4.23 19.34
N GLU A 201 15.71 5.07 19.99
CA GLU A 201 15.66 5.14 21.47
C GLU A 201 15.21 3.81 22.10
N THR A 202 14.19 3.16 21.51
CA THR A 202 13.67 1.89 22.03
C THR A 202 14.66 0.76 21.83
N ALA A 203 15.28 0.69 20.64
CA ALA A 203 16.31 -0.30 20.33
C ALA A 203 17.53 -0.15 21.25
N ASP A 204 17.99 1.10 21.48
CA ASP A 204 19.11 1.39 22.39
C ASP A 204 18.77 1.01 23.85
N SER A 205 17.55 1.29 24.29
CA SER A 205 17.07 0.88 25.63
C SER A 205 17.13 -0.63 25.83
N LEU A 206 16.58 -1.42 24.89
CA LEU A 206 16.62 -2.88 24.93
C LEU A 206 18.05 -3.42 24.86
N TYR A 207 18.91 -2.81 24.05
CA TYR A 207 20.32 -3.17 23.97
C TYR A 207 21.05 -2.95 25.30
N ARG A 208 20.82 -1.80 25.95
CA ARG A 208 21.38 -1.50 27.28
C ARG A 208 20.84 -2.41 28.38
N GLU A 209 19.58 -2.81 28.29
CA GLU A 209 19.00 -3.81 29.20
C GLU A 209 19.70 -5.16 29.02
N LYS A 210 19.86 -5.62 27.78
CA LYS A 210 20.58 -6.86 27.47
C LYS A 210 22.00 -6.85 28.03
N LEU A 211 22.74 -5.75 27.88
CA LEU A 211 24.09 -5.62 28.45
C LEU A 211 24.08 -5.78 29.98
N ARG A 212 23.12 -5.13 30.67
CA ARG A 212 22.98 -5.24 32.14
C ARG A 212 22.60 -6.64 32.63
N ILE A 213 21.90 -7.44 31.81
CA ILE A 213 21.56 -8.83 32.15
C ILE A 213 22.77 -9.77 31.97
N MET A 214 23.68 -9.42 31.06
CA MET A 214 24.87 -10.22 30.74
C MET A 214 26.06 -9.95 31.69
N GLU A 215 25.99 -8.89 32.50
CA GLU A 215 26.94 -8.56 33.58
C GLU A 215 26.57 -9.25 34.90
#